data_AF-A0A0B7FR32-F1
#
_entry.id   AF-A0A0B7FR32-F1
#
_cell.length_a   1.000
_cell.length_b   1.000
_cell.length_c   1.000
_cell.angle_alpha   90.00
_cell.angle_beta   90.00
_cell.angle_gamma   90.00
#
_symmetry.space_group_name_H-M   'P 1'
#
loop_
_entity.id
_entity.type
_entity.pdbx_description
1 polymer ?
#
loop_
_entity_poly.entity_id
_entity_poly.type
_entity_poly.pdbx_seq_one_letter_code
_entity_poly.pdbx_strand_id
1 'polypeptide(L)'
;MSERGHGQSPISTISHDPTSALSPDVEAGAVVEMDAIPPIASIHARVISPPVAAQGEAGHKGKKLVHVTRNPPQTPVLADEYRYCARDKLMKPMRTHHCRLCATCVLQYDHHCPWIGQCVGAYNRKFFVNFTFWSTWFTAWVFGTLLADLVVDSRNLTYHLDGQEIAIIALSGLFTMFTASLTAGHTRLLILNATTVESLGFSRTKEKDGANLEMAFGFWQCREKTRTRKRWDQEWGRIEREGNLWWLENARTNWEQVMGHRVYEWFLPVGKSPNDGMNYPVNPRHDPDGRWRPRSQWPVELQ
;
A
#
# COMPACT_ATOMS: atom_id res chain seq x y z
N MET A 1 -8.36 -4.27 -67.14
CA MET A 1 -8.66 -5.38 -66.22
C MET A 1 -7.40 -5.68 -65.42
N SER A 2 -7.57 -5.92 -64.11
CA SER A 2 -6.65 -6.47 -63.07
C SER A 2 -5.33 -7.09 -63.56
N GLU A 3 -4.21 -7.06 -62.86
CA GLU A 3 -3.86 -6.60 -61.51
C GLU A 3 -2.32 -6.51 -61.43
N ARG A 4 -1.83 -5.85 -60.37
CA ARG A 4 -0.46 -5.36 -60.17
C ARG A 4 0.56 -6.49 -60.00
N GLY A 5 1.66 -6.41 -60.75
CA GLY A 5 2.87 -7.21 -60.57
C GLY A 5 3.78 -6.69 -59.46
N HIS A 6 4.34 -7.62 -58.69
CA HIS A 6 5.41 -7.40 -57.71
C HIS A 6 6.73 -7.02 -58.39
N GLY A 7 7.32 -5.89 -57.98
CA GLY A 7 8.70 -5.51 -58.29
C GLY A 7 9.49 -5.35 -57.00
N GLN A 8 10.49 -6.22 -56.81
CA GLN A 8 11.55 -6.09 -55.80
C GLN A 8 12.57 -5.03 -56.23
N SER A 9 13.20 -4.34 -55.27
CA SER A 9 14.58 -3.81 -55.25
C SER A 9 14.80 -2.95 -53.98
N PRO A 10 16.03 -2.64 -53.54
CA PRO A 10 17.12 -3.53 -53.20
C PRO A 10 17.75 -3.21 -51.81
N ILE A 11 18.63 -4.10 -51.36
CA ILE A 11 19.46 -4.02 -50.16
C ILE A 11 20.43 -2.83 -50.24
N SER A 12 20.50 -2.00 -49.21
CA SER A 12 21.55 -1.00 -49.01
C SER A 12 22.36 -1.30 -47.74
N THR A 13 23.59 -1.77 -47.95
CA THR A 13 24.68 -1.82 -46.98
C THR A 13 25.15 -0.41 -46.61
N ILE A 14 25.24 -0.07 -45.32
CA ILE A 14 26.07 1.03 -44.84
C ILE A 14 26.97 0.53 -43.69
N SER A 15 28.23 0.87 -43.87
CA SER A 15 29.47 0.50 -43.20
C SER A 15 29.55 0.87 -41.72
N HIS A 16 30.23 -0.01 -40.97
CA HIS A 16 30.81 0.28 -39.67
C HIS A 16 31.95 1.30 -39.80
N ASP A 17 31.97 2.28 -38.90
CA ASP A 17 33.15 3.11 -38.63
C ASP A 17 33.48 3.00 -37.12
N PRO A 18 34.66 2.49 -36.73
CA PRO A 18 35.05 2.33 -35.34
C PRO A 18 36.10 3.38 -34.96
N THR A 19 35.77 4.34 -34.08
CA THR A 19 36.69 4.91 -33.06
C THR A 19 36.07 6.12 -32.36
N SER A 20 35.68 5.95 -31.10
CA SER A 20 36.04 6.91 -30.05
C SER A 20 36.04 6.16 -28.72
N ALA A 21 37.24 5.94 -28.20
CA ALA A 21 37.51 5.18 -27.00
C ALA A 21 37.52 6.07 -25.74
N LEU A 22 37.27 5.40 -24.61
CA LEU A 22 37.61 5.75 -23.20
C LEU A 22 36.73 6.83 -22.53
N SER A 23 36.33 6.68 -21.26
CA SER A 23 36.98 6.00 -20.12
C SER A 23 35.99 5.50 -19.04
N PRO A 24 36.45 4.68 -18.07
CA PRO A 24 35.64 3.85 -17.18
C PRO A 24 35.44 4.43 -15.76
N ASP A 25 34.64 3.69 -14.97
CA ASP A 25 34.56 3.64 -13.50
C ASP A 25 33.94 4.83 -12.73
N VAL A 26 32.71 4.65 -12.23
CA VAL A 26 32.42 4.77 -10.78
C VAL A 26 31.39 3.70 -10.40
N GLU A 27 31.87 2.71 -9.67
CA GLU A 27 31.09 1.67 -9.01
C GLU A 27 30.50 2.18 -7.68
N ALA A 28 29.37 1.58 -7.30
CA ALA A 28 28.88 1.37 -5.93
C ALA A 28 28.34 2.58 -5.12
N GLY A 29 27.05 2.48 -4.75
CA GLY A 29 26.53 3.12 -3.53
C GLY A 29 25.24 3.92 -3.64
N ALA A 30 24.34 3.66 -4.58
CA ALA A 30 23.03 4.32 -4.59
C ALA A 30 22.05 3.55 -3.70
N VAL A 31 21.94 4.01 -2.45
CA VAL A 31 20.92 3.61 -1.48
C VAL A 31 19.53 3.74 -2.12
N VAL A 32 18.70 2.72 -1.95
CA VAL A 32 17.32 2.61 -2.43
C VAL A 32 16.46 3.73 -1.84
N GLU A 33 16.36 4.86 -2.53
CA GLU A 33 15.40 5.90 -2.20
C GLU A 33 14.08 5.56 -2.89
N MET A 34 13.18 4.88 -2.18
CA MET A 34 11.81 4.67 -2.64
C MET A 34 11.17 6.07 -2.80
N ASP A 35 10.69 6.44 -4.00
CA ASP A 35 9.91 7.68 -4.25
C ASP A 35 8.57 7.58 -3.50
N ALA A 36 8.64 7.63 -2.17
CA ALA A 36 7.59 8.18 -1.36
C ALA A 36 7.52 9.67 -1.70
N ILE A 37 6.29 10.18 -1.72
CA ILE A 37 5.92 11.60 -1.61
C ILE A 37 7.08 12.42 -1.02
N PRO A 38 7.55 13.51 -1.69
CA PRO A 38 8.72 14.24 -1.24
C PRO A 38 8.56 14.59 0.25
N PRO A 39 9.64 14.49 1.06
CA PRO A 39 9.57 14.88 2.45
C PRO A 39 9.10 16.33 2.48
N ILE A 40 7.93 16.56 3.08
CA ILE A 40 7.47 17.91 3.40
C ILE A 40 8.58 18.52 4.24
N ALA A 41 9.28 19.48 3.63
CA ALA A 41 10.31 20.26 4.28
C ALA A 41 9.81 20.72 5.65
N SER A 42 10.60 20.39 6.68
CA SER A 42 10.59 20.93 8.05
C SER A 42 9.49 21.96 8.35
N ILE A 43 8.26 21.50 8.55
CA ILE A 43 7.28 22.29 9.31
C ILE A 43 7.61 21.99 10.76
N HIS A 44 8.47 22.83 11.34
CA HIS A 44 8.56 22.96 12.79
C HIS A 44 7.14 22.98 13.35
N ALA A 45 6.83 22.07 14.27
CA ALA A 45 5.56 22.06 14.96
C ALA A 45 5.30 23.46 15.52
N ARG A 46 4.43 24.22 14.86
CA ARG A 46 4.02 25.53 15.34
C ARG A 46 3.11 25.26 16.53
N VAL A 47 3.69 25.33 17.72
CA VAL A 47 2.92 25.38 18.96
C VAL A 47 2.18 26.71 18.94
N ILE A 48 0.96 26.73 18.41
CA ILE A 48 0.10 27.90 18.47
C ILE A 48 -0.34 28.03 19.92
N SER A 49 0.31 28.92 20.66
CA SER A 49 -0.19 29.38 21.95
C SER A 49 -1.16 30.53 21.69
N PRO A 50 -2.37 30.55 22.29
CA PRO A 50 -3.27 31.69 22.16
C PRO A 50 -2.68 32.94 22.84
N PRO A 51 -3.02 34.16 22.39
CA PRO A 51 -2.52 35.39 23.00
C PRO A 51 -3.22 35.59 24.35
N VAL A 52 -2.48 35.40 25.45
CA VAL A 52 -2.97 35.73 26.79
C VAL A 52 -2.35 37.06 27.21
N ALA A 53 -3.22 38.05 27.38
CA ALA A 53 -2.91 39.35 27.93
C ALA A 53 -2.19 39.23 29.28
N ALA A 54 -1.19 40.07 29.48
CA ALA A 54 -0.45 40.17 30.72
C ALA A 54 -1.37 40.59 31.88
N GLN A 55 -1.31 39.86 32.99
CA GLN A 55 -1.07 40.36 34.35
C GLN A 55 -1.19 39.23 35.38
N GLY A 56 -0.24 39.19 36.32
CA GLY A 56 -0.52 38.78 37.70
C GLY A 56 -0.19 37.35 38.13
N GLU A 57 0.93 37.24 38.85
CA GLU A 57 1.11 36.45 40.09
C GLU A 57 1.42 34.94 40.05
N ALA A 58 2.20 34.59 41.06
CA ALA A 58 3.04 33.41 41.17
C ALA A 58 2.32 32.18 41.74
N GLY A 59 2.88 31.00 41.45
CA GLY A 59 2.81 29.85 42.36
C GLY A 59 1.88 28.70 41.98
N HIS A 60 2.29 27.88 41.01
CA HIS A 60 2.15 26.41 41.08
C HIS A 60 3.04 25.78 40.00
N LYS A 61 4.02 24.93 40.36
CA LYS A 61 4.67 24.03 39.39
C LYS A 61 3.70 22.90 39.02
N GLY A 62 2.54 23.25 38.45
CA GLY A 62 1.69 22.30 37.76
C GLY A 62 2.43 21.83 36.53
N LYS A 63 2.61 20.52 36.38
CA LYS A 63 3.02 19.93 35.10
C LYS A 63 2.10 20.52 34.03
N LYS A 64 2.63 21.32 33.10
CA LYS A 64 1.84 21.79 31.95
C LYS A 64 1.24 20.56 31.32
N LEU A 65 -0.07 20.38 31.46
CA LEU A 65 -0.80 19.30 30.81
C LEU A 65 -0.74 19.64 29.33
N VAL A 66 0.23 19.09 28.61
CA VAL A 66 0.32 19.28 27.16
C VAL A 66 -0.90 18.59 26.59
N HIS A 67 -1.89 19.38 26.16
CA HIS A 67 -3.04 18.84 25.45
C HIS A 67 -2.53 18.41 24.07
N VAL A 68 -2.34 17.09 23.91
CA VAL A 68 -1.87 16.51 22.66
C VAL A 68 -3.09 16.06 21.86
N THR A 69 -3.19 16.58 20.65
CA THR A 69 -4.21 16.20 19.67
C THR A 69 -3.58 15.49 18.47
N ARG A 70 -4.36 14.69 17.76
CA ARG A 70 -3.97 14.13 16.46
C ARG A 70 -3.85 15.27 15.45
N ASN A 71 -2.75 15.29 14.70
CA ASN A 71 -2.54 16.23 13.60
C ASN A 71 -2.50 15.46 12.27
N PRO A 72 -3.66 15.24 11.63
CA PRO A 72 -3.72 14.48 10.39
C PRO A 72 -3.10 15.23 9.21
N PRO A 73 -2.64 14.51 8.17
CA PRO A 73 -2.09 15.14 6.97
C PRO A 73 -3.09 16.13 6.34
N GLN A 74 -2.61 17.35 6.06
CA GLN A 74 -3.39 18.42 5.44
C GLN A 74 -3.09 18.60 3.95
N THR A 75 -2.35 17.65 3.36
CA THR A 75 -2.03 17.64 1.93
C THR A 75 -3.32 17.45 1.12
N PRO A 76 -3.64 18.37 0.19
CA PRO A 76 -4.84 18.26 -0.65
C PRO A 76 -4.62 17.23 -1.76
N VAL A 77 -4.78 15.95 -1.42
CA VAL A 77 -4.45 14.82 -2.32
C VAL A 77 -5.35 14.73 -3.55
N LEU A 78 -6.54 15.36 -3.54
CA LEU A 78 -7.44 15.41 -4.68
C LEU A 78 -7.16 16.62 -5.59
N ALA A 79 -6.47 17.66 -5.10
CA ALA A 79 -6.11 18.82 -5.92
C ALA A 79 -5.16 18.42 -7.05
N ASP A 80 -5.41 18.94 -8.25
CA ASP A 80 -4.65 18.60 -9.45
C ASP A 80 -3.18 18.97 -9.28
N GLU A 81 -2.87 20.15 -8.74
CA GLU A 81 -1.49 20.62 -8.57
C GLU A 81 -0.57 19.65 -7.80
N TYR A 82 -1.15 18.80 -6.93
CA TYR A 82 -0.43 17.83 -6.11
C TYR A 82 -0.26 16.46 -6.77
N ARG A 83 -0.82 16.26 -7.97
CA ARG A 83 -0.85 14.99 -8.69
C ARG A 83 -0.06 14.99 -9.99
N TYR A 84 0.80 15.98 -10.26
CA TYR A 84 1.62 15.95 -11.47
C TYR A 84 2.76 14.89 -11.41
N CYS A 85 2.99 14.19 -12.52
CA CYS A 85 4.16 13.34 -12.74
C CYS A 85 5.17 14.06 -13.63
N ALA A 86 6.31 14.48 -13.09
CA ALA A 86 7.36 15.10 -13.90
C ALA A 86 8.04 14.14 -14.89
N ARG A 87 8.08 12.83 -14.58
CA ARG A 87 8.69 11.79 -15.43
C ARG A 87 7.86 11.53 -16.68
N ASP A 88 6.57 11.27 -16.50
CA ASP A 88 5.64 10.94 -17.59
C ASP A 88 4.96 12.19 -18.18
N LYS A 89 5.18 13.36 -17.58
CA LYS A 89 4.63 14.66 -17.98
C LYS A 89 3.10 14.66 -18.07
N LEU A 90 2.44 13.98 -17.13
CA LEU A 90 0.98 13.87 -17.07
C LEU A 90 0.45 14.18 -15.67
N MET A 91 -0.81 14.61 -15.61
CA MET A 91 -1.56 14.68 -14.36
C MET A 91 -2.00 13.28 -13.97
N LYS A 92 -1.52 12.79 -12.83
CA LYS A 92 -1.82 11.43 -12.33
C LYS A 92 -3.31 11.34 -12.00
N PRO A 93 -4.03 10.34 -12.55
CA PRO A 93 -5.34 9.98 -12.04
C PRO A 93 -5.28 9.63 -10.55
N MET A 94 -6.43 9.56 -9.90
CA MET A 94 -6.50 9.24 -8.48
C MET A 94 -5.80 7.91 -8.19
N ARG A 95 -5.08 7.84 -7.06
CA ARG A 95 -4.35 6.63 -6.58
C ARG A 95 -3.23 6.13 -7.52
N THR A 96 -2.82 6.94 -8.49
CA THR A 96 -1.76 6.59 -9.45
C THR A 96 -0.39 6.99 -8.92
N HIS A 97 0.61 6.11 -9.06
CA HIS A 97 2.00 6.41 -8.72
C HIS A 97 2.94 5.96 -9.84
N HIS A 98 4.07 6.66 -10.01
CA HIS A 98 5.10 6.31 -10.98
C HIS A 98 5.98 5.19 -10.42
N CYS A 99 6.03 4.06 -11.11
CA CYS A 99 6.97 3.01 -10.78
C CYS A 99 8.27 3.24 -11.55
N ARG A 100 9.37 3.46 -10.84
CA ARG A 100 10.69 3.64 -11.44
C ARG A 100 11.17 2.41 -12.22
N LEU A 101 10.86 1.20 -11.75
CA LEU A 101 11.27 -0.06 -12.38
C LEU A 101 10.54 -0.30 -13.71
N CYS A 102 9.24 0.04 -13.78
CA CYS A 102 8.47 -0.04 -15.01
C CYS A 102 8.53 1.25 -15.86
N ALA A 103 9.17 2.30 -15.35
CA ALA A 103 9.28 3.62 -15.97
C ALA A 103 7.94 4.20 -16.47
N THR A 104 6.86 4.00 -15.70
CA THR A 104 5.52 4.49 -16.05
C THR A 104 4.65 4.72 -14.80
N CYS A 105 3.69 5.64 -14.91
CA CYS A 105 2.57 5.73 -13.98
C CYS A 105 1.68 4.48 -14.07
N VAL A 106 1.34 3.93 -12.91
CA VAL A 106 0.47 2.77 -12.77
C VAL A 106 -0.78 3.18 -12.00
N LEU A 107 -1.95 2.94 -12.60
CA LEU A 107 -3.24 3.23 -11.97
C LEU A 107 -3.44 2.37 -10.72
N GLN A 108 -3.98 2.98 -9.66
CA GLN A 108 -4.17 2.33 -8.35
C GLN A 108 -2.92 1.56 -7.89
N TYR A 109 -1.75 2.16 -8.03
CA TYR A 109 -0.47 1.49 -7.80
C TYR A 109 -0.42 0.91 -6.38
N ASP A 110 -0.23 -0.41 -6.32
CA ASP A 110 -0.06 -1.13 -5.06
C ASP A 110 1.41 -1.34 -4.77
N HIS A 111 2.12 -2.06 -5.64
CA HIS A 111 3.57 -2.27 -5.56
C HIS A 111 4.12 -2.80 -6.89
N HIS A 112 5.45 -2.73 -7.05
CA HIS A 112 6.16 -3.51 -8.06
C HIS A 112 6.51 -4.88 -7.47
N CYS A 113 6.05 -5.95 -8.10
CA CYS A 113 6.25 -7.30 -7.60
C CYS A 113 7.30 -8.02 -8.44
N PRO A 114 8.49 -8.33 -7.87
CA PRO A 114 9.54 -9.02 -8.62
C PRO A 114 9.14 -10.44 -9.02
N TRP A 115 8.26 -11.09 -8.24
CA TRP A 115 7.83 -12.47 -8.48
C TRP A 115 7.00 -12.66 -9.74
N ILE A 116 6.24 -11.64 -10.14
CA ILE A 116 5.45 -11.65 -11.38
C ILE A 116 6.06 -10.76 -12.47
N GLY A 117 7.23 -10.16 -12.20
CA GLY A 117 7.96 -9.31 -13.14
C GLY A 117 7.21 -8.04 -13.59
N GLN A 118 6.23 -7.57 -12.82
CA GLN A 118 5.41 -6.41 -13.18
C GLN A 118 4.80 -5.71 -11.96
N CYS A 119 4.23 -4.52 -12.19
CA CYS A 119 3.46 -3.82 -11.16
C CYS A 119 2.09 -4.45 -10.91
N VAL A 120 1.68 -4.44 -9.65
CA VAL A 120 0.30 -4.70 -9.22
C VAL A 120 -0.42 -3.35 -9.09
N GLY A 121 -1.56 -3.22 -9.78
CA GLY A 121 -2.38 -2.02 -9.82
C GLY A 121 -3.81 -2.31 -10.27
N ALA A 122 -4.54 -1.29 -10.74
CA ALA A 122 -5.98 -1.35 -10.98
C ALA A 122 -6.45 -2.59 -11.79
N TYR A 123 -5.71 -2.95 -12.85
CA TYR A 123 -6.14 -3.98 -13.80
C TYR A 123 -5.73 -5.41 -13.44
N ASN A 124 -4.82 -5.60 -12.48
CA ASN A 124 -4.34 -6.95 -12.12
C ASN A 124 -4.35 -7.24 -10.62
N ARG A 125 -4.78 -6.29 -9.78
CA ARG A 125 -4.87 -6.47 -8.33
C ARG A 125 -5.78 -7.64 -7.92
N LYS A 126 -6.91 -7.82 -8.59
CA LYS A 126 -7.80 -9.00 -8.40
C LYS A 126 -7.07 -10.31 -8.69
N PHE A 127 -6.37 -10.38 -9.83
CA PHE A 127 -5.63 -11.58 -10.23
C PHE A 127 -4.48 -11.87 -9.27
N PHE A 128 -3.80 -10.84 -8.77
CA PHE A 128 -2.75 -10.99 -7.78
C PHE A 128 -3.26 -11.61 -6.47
N VAL A 129 -4.42 -11.15 -5.97
CA VAL A 129 -5.05 -11.73 -4.76
C VAL A 129 -5.46 -13.19 -4.98
N ASN A 130 -6.07 -13.49 -6.13
CA ASN A 130 -6.40 -14.88 -6.51
C ASN A 130 -5.14 -15.75 -6.61
N PHE A 131 -4.08 -15.23 -7.22
CA PHE A 131 -2.78 -15.92 -7.32
C PHE A 131 -2.22 -16.26 -5.94
N THR A 132 -2.16 -15.31 -5.00
CA THR A 132 -1.64 -15.57 -3.65
C THR A 132 -2.53 -16.53 -2.86
N PHE A 133 -3.85 -16.43 -3.03
CA PHE A 133 -4.81 -17.32 -2.38
C PHE A 133 -4.61 -18.76 -2.85
N TRP A 134 -4.64 -19.01 -4.16
CA TRP A 134 -4.46 -20.36 -4.70
C TRP A 134 -3.04 -20.91 -4.48
N SER A 135 -2.02 -20.04 -4.51
CA SER A 135 -0.65 -20.45 -4.15
C SER A 135 -0.59 -20.96 -2.71
N THR A 136 -1.29 -20.29 -1.78
CA THR A 136 -1.37 -20.74 -0.38
C THR A 136 -2.03 -22.11 -0.24
N TRP A 137 -3.14 -22.33 -0.93
CA TRP A 137 -3.81 -23.64 -0.91
C TRP A 137 -2.96 -24.73 -1.52
N PHE A 138 -2.29 -24.44 -2.65
CA PHE A 138 -1.42 -25.38 -3.32
C PHE A 138 -0.23 -25.78 -2.43
N THR A 139 0.48 -24.82 -1.85
CA THR A 139 1.65 -25.13 -1.01
C THR A 139 1.23 -25.78 0.31
N ALA A 140 0.08 -25.41 0.87
CA ALA A 140 -0.45 -26.04 2.07
C ALA A 140 -0.86 -27.49 1.82
N TRP A 141 -1.47 -27.76 0.65
CA TRP A 141 -1.80 -29.11 0.22
C TRP A 141 -0.53 -29.96 0.09
N VAL A 142 0.47 -29.49 -0.67
CA VAL A 142 1.75 -30.19 -0.84
C VAL A 142 2.44 -30.45 0.50
N PHE A 143 2.49 -29.44 1.37
CA PHE A 143 3.06 -29.58 2.72
C PHE A 143 2.31 -30.63 3.54
N GLY A 144 0.98 -30.56 3.55
CA GLY A 144 0.14 -31.46 4.35
C GLY A 144 0.20 -32.91 3.89
N THR A 145 0.15 -33.16 2.57
CA THR A 145 0.21 -34.53 2.03
C THR A 145 1.58 -35.16 2.26
N LEU A 146 2.67 -34.45 1.93
CA LEU A 146 4.02 -34.99 2.11
C LEU A 146 4.38 -35.18 3.59
N LEU A 147 3.94 -34.27 4.47
CA LEU A 147 4.13 -34.46 5.91
C LEU A 147 3.33 -35.67 6.43
N ALA A 148 2.12 -35.90 5.92
CA ALA A 148 1.33 -37.07 6.28
C ALA A 148 1.99 -38.37 5.80
N ASP A 149 2.46 -38.40 4.54
CA ASP A 149 3.17 -39.55 3.96
C ASP A 149 4.44 -39.87 4.77
N LEU A 150 5.26 -38.86 5.07
CA LEU A 150 6.45 -39.02 5.93
C LEU A 150 6.11 -39.60 7.32
N VAL A 151 5.01 -39.16 7.94
CA VAL A 151 4.57 -39.66 9.26
C VAL A 151 4.06 -41.11 9.18
N VAL A 152 3.43 -41.50 8.07
CA VAL A 152 2.98 -42.88 7.86
C VAL A 152 4.18 -43.78 7.58
N ASP A 153 5.05 -43.37 6.67
CA ASP A 153 6.17 -44.18 6.21
C ASP A 153 7.29 -44.31 7.24
N SER A 154 7.51 -43.31 8.09
CA SER A 154 8.45 -43.41 9.21
C SER A 154 8.09 -44.51 10.23
N ARG A 155 6.89 -45.10 10.16
CA ARG A 155 6.51 -46.28 10.94
C ARG A 155 7.02 -47.59 10.34
N ASN A 156 7.42 -47.58 9.07
CA ASN A 156 7.95 -48.74 8.38
C ASN A 156 9.47 -48.85 8.61
N LEU A 157 9.92 -50.00 9.10
CA LEU A 157 11.34 -50.26 9.42
C LEU A 157 12.28 -50.21 8.20
N THR A 158 11.74 -50.31 6.99
CA THR A 158 12.47 -50.28 5.72
C THR A 158 12.41 -48.91 5.03
N TYR A 159 11.81 -47.91 5.66
CA TYR A 159 11.68 -46.59 5.06
C TYR A 159 13.05 -45.90 4.96
N HIS A 160 13.35 -45.41 3.76
CA HIS A 160 14.53 -44.62 3.49
C HIS A 160 14.12 -43.18 3.23
N LEU A 161 14.61 -42.28 4.08
CA LEU A 161 14.31 -40.86 3.99
C LEU A 161 15.03 -40.24 2.80
N ASP A 162 14.26 -39.77 1.80
CA ASP A 162 14.80 -39.04 0.66
C ASP A 162 15.05 -37.57 1.02
N GLY A 163 16.28 -37.09 0.81
CA GLY A 163 16.64 -35.69 1.01
C GLY A 163 15.82 -34.71 0.16
N GLN A 164 15.37 -35.14 -1.04
CA GLN A 164 14.50 -34.32 -1.89
C GLN A 164 13.13 -34.09 -1.25
N GLU A 165 12.56 -35.13 -0.63
CA GLU A 165 11.27 -35.04 0.06
C GLU A 165 11.34 -34.07 1.24
N ILE A 166 12.40 -34.17 2.07
CA ILE A 166 12.65 -33.23 3.17
C ILE A 166 12.71 -31.79 2.63
N ALA A 167 13.44 -31.57 1.53
CA ALA A 167 13.60 -30.25 0.94
C ALA A 167 12.25 -29.68 0.45
N ILE A 168 11.41 -30.49 -0.18
CA ILE A 168 10.08 -30.07 -0.66
C ILE A 168 9.14 -29.79 0.52
N ILE A 169 9.17 -30.60 1.59
CA ILE A 169 8.39 -30.34 2.81
C ILE A 169 8.82 -29.01 3.43
N ALA A 170 10.12 -28.77 3.58
CA ALA A 170 10.64 -27.53 4.16
C ALA A 170 10.26 -26.30 3.32
N LEU A 171 10.44 -26.38 1.99
CA LEU A 171 10.09 -25.30 1.07
C LEU A 171 8.57 -25.05 1.04
N SER A 172 7.75 -26.10 0.95
CA SER A 172 6.29 -25.96 0.91
C SER A 172 5.74 -25.36 2.21
N GLY A 173 6.31 -25.71 3.37
CA GLY A 173 5.98 -25.09 4.65
C GLY A 173 6.35 -23.59 4.69
N LEU A 174 7.57 -23.24 4.26
CA LEU A 174 8.01 -21.85 4.16
C LEU A 174 7.12 -21.01 3.24
N PHE A 175 6.85 -21.52 2.03
CA PHE A 175 6.02 -20.83 1.05
C PHE A 175 4.57 -20.72 1.54
N THR A 176 4.03 -21.73 2.23
CA THR A 176 2.69 -21.64 2.83
C THR A 176 2.59 -20.48 3.82
N MET A 177 3.55 -20.34 4.74
CA MET A 177 3.57 -19.23 5.70
C MET A 177 3.69 -17.87 4.99
N PHE A 178 4.57 -17.79 3.98
CA PHE A 178 4.80 -16.58 3.20
C PHE A 178 3.56 -16.15 2.41
N THR A 179 2.98 -17.05 1.59
CA THR A 179 1.82 -16.75 0.76
C THR A 179 0.55 -16.55 1.59
N ALA A 180 0.40 -17.25 2.72
CA ALA A 180 -0.71 -17.02 3.65
C ALA A 180 -0.64 -15.60 4.25
N SER A 181 0.55 -15.15 4.64
CA SER A 181 0.76 -13.79 5.15
C SER A 181 0.45 -12.72 4.10
N LEU A 182 0.89 -12.93 2.85
CA LEU A 182 0.54 -12.06 1.73
C LEU A 182 -0.96 -12.06 1.45
N THR A 183 -1.61 -13.23 1.42
CA THR A 183 -3.05 -13.36 1.20
C THR A 183 -3.83 -12.62 2.28
N ALA A 184 -3.47 -12.80 3.55
CA ALA A 184 -4.11 -12.10 4.67
C ALA A 184 -3.88 -10.58 4.61
N GLY A 185 -2.65 -10.15 4.30
CA GLY A 185 -2.29 -8.74 4.13
C GLY A 185 -3.10 -8.08 3.01
N HIS A 186 -3.11 -8.65 1.82
CA HIS A 186 -3.85 -8.09 0.69
C HIS A 186 -5.37 -8.19 0.86
N THR A 187 -5.89 -9.25 1.49
CA THR A 187 -7.31 -9.34 1.89
C THR A 187 -7.68 -8.18 2.81
N ARG A 188 -6.83 -7.90 3.80
CA ARG A 188 -7.02 -6.77 4.71
C ARG A 188 -7.01 -5.42 3.98
N LEU A 189 -6.12 -5.26 3.00
CA LEU A 189 -6.06 -4.05 2.17
C LEU A 189 -7.32 -3.87 1.32
N LEU A 190 -7.85 -4.95 0.74
CA LEU A 190 -9.10 -4.94 -0.02
C LEU A 190 -10.30 -4.52 0.84
N ILE A 191 -10.47 -5.12 2.03
CA ILE A 191 -11.59 -4.76 2.92
C ILE A 191 -11.51 -3.33 3.46
N LEU A 192 -10.32 -2.73 3.47
CA LEU A 192 -10.11 -1.33 3.83
C LEU A 192 -10.15 -0.38 2.62
N ASN A 193 -10.31 -0.91 1.40
CA ASN A 193 -10.15 -0.19 0.13
C ASN A 193 -8.85 0.64 0.08
N ALA A 194 -7.75 0.08 0.55
CA ALA A 194 -6.45 0.74 0.59
C ALA A 194 -5.43 -0.02 -0.26
N THR A 195 -4.50 0.65 -0.92
CA THR A 195 -3.32 0.01 -1.53
C THR A 195 -2.20 -0.16 -0.50
N THR A 196 -1.15 -0.91 -0.83
CA THR A 196 0.05 -1.01 0.01
C THR A 196 0.66 0.37 0.27
N VAL A 197 0.77 1.23 -0.75
CA VAL A 197 1.27 2.61 -0.60
C VAL A 197 0.43 3.44 0.39
N GLU A 198 -0.89 3.36 0.28
CA GLU A 198 -1.81 4.07 1.19
C GLU A 198 -1.71 3.51 2.62
N SER A 199 -1.53 2.20 2.77
CA SER A 199 -1.34 1.57 4.08
C SER A 199 -0.06 2.04 4.78
N LEU A 200 1.00 2.35 4.03
CA LEU A 200 2.21 2.98 4.58
C LEU A 200 1.90 4.39 5.09
N GLY A 201 0.95 5.11 4.47
CA GLY A 201 0.45 6.39 4.98
C GLY A 201 -0.26 6.25 6.33
N PHE A 202 -1.07 5.19 6.49
CA PHE A 202 -1.71 4.89 7.78
C PHE A 202 -0.68 4.56 8.86
N SER A 203 0.32 3.74 8.54
CA SER A 203 1.40 3.38 9.46
C SER A 203 2.18 4.60 9.92
N ARG A 204 2.55 5.51 9.00
CA ARG A 204 3.21 6.78 9.34
C ARG A 204 2.36 7.65 10.27
N THR A 205 1.04 7.66 10.07
CA THR A 205 0.12 8.41 10.94
C THR A 205 0.05 7.78 12.34
N LYS A 206 -0.04 6.45 12.43
CA LYS A 206 -0.01 5.70 13.70
C LYS A 206 1.30 5.89 14.46
N GLU A 207 2.42 5.94 13.75
CA GLU A 207 3.75 6.18 14.32
C GLU A 207 3.85 7.60 14.91
N LYS A 208 3.42 8.63 14.17
CA LYS A 208 3.34 10.02 14.66
C LYS A 208 2.45 10.12 15.91
N ASP A 209 1.27 9.49 15.87
CA ASP A 209 0.38 9.40 17.04
C ASP A 209 1.08 8.71 18.22
N GLY A 210 1.85 7.64 17.97
CA GLY A 210 2.65 6.94 18.97
C GLY A 210 3.70 7.85 19.62
N ALA A 211 4.52 8.52 18.81
CA ALA A 211 5.55 9.44 19.29
C ALA A 211 4.94 10.61 20.09
N ASN A 212 3.82 11.17 19.62
CA ASN A 212 3.08 12.22 20.32
C ASN A 212 2.61 11.77 21.72
N LEU A 213 2.15 10.52 21.84
CA LEU A 213 1.75 9.95 23.13
C LEU A 213 2.94 9.66 24.05
N GLU A 214 4.09 9.29 23.50
CA GLU A 214 5.31 9.06 24.27
C GLU A 214 5.92 10.36 24.81
N MET A 215 5.81 11.47 24.07
CA MET A 215 6.17 12.79 24.56
C MET A 215 5.21 13.29 25.66
N ALA A 216 3.92 12.98 25.54
CA ALA A 216 2.89 13.46 26.47
C ALA A 216 2.78 12.64 27.76
N PHE A 217 3.00 11.33 27.67
CA PHE A 217 2.73 10.37 28.74
C PHE A 217 3.95 9.49 29.03
N GLY A 218 4.19 9.24 30.32
CA GLY A 218 5.23 8.32 30.76
C GLY A 218 5.01 6.90 30.24
N PHE A 219 6.09 6.09 30.24
CA PHE A 219 6.10 4.73 29.70
C PHE A 219 4.96 3.85 30.26
N TRP A 220 4.74 3.89 31.58
CA TRP A 220 3.73 3.09 32.29
C TRP A 220 2.29 3.59 32.20
N GLN A 221 2.04 4.75 31.58
CA GLN A 221 0.71 5.35 31.50
C GLN A 221 -0.12 4.76 30.34
N CYS A 222 -0.09 3.43 30.17
CA CYS A 222 -0.75 2.72 29.07
C CYS A 222 -2.26 3.00 28.98
N ARG A 223 -2.93 3.16 30.13
CA ARG A 223 -4.37 3.46 30.20
C ARG A 223 -4.68 4.85 29.66
N GLU A 224 -3.87 5.85 29.97
CA GLU A 224 -4.03 7.23 29.48
C GLU A 224 -3.70 7.35 27.99
N LYS A 225 -2.63 6.66 27.53
CA LYS A 225 -2.32 6.55 26.09
C LYS A 225 -3.48 5.94 25.30
N THR A 226 -4.08 4.88 25.83
CA THR A 226 -5.23 4.20 25.21
C THR A 226 -6.49 5.08 25.21
N ARG A 227 -6.77 5.78 26.31
CA ARG A 227 -7.88 6.74 26.40
C ARG A 227 -7.73 7.87 25.39
N THR A 228 -6.51 8.39 25.24
CA THR A 228 -6.20 9.47 24.30
C THR A 228 -6.39 9.03 22.86
N ARG A 229 -5.91 7.83 22.48
CA ARG A 229 -6.18 7.25 21.15
C ARG A 229 -7.68 7.10 20.87
N LYS A 230 -8.44 6.60 21.85
CA LYS A 230 -9.91 6.49 21.71
C LYS A 230 -10.58 7.85 21.51
N ARG A 231 -10.13 8.89 22.23
CA ARG A 231 -10.61 10.26 22.04
C ARG A 231 -10.26 10.78 20.64
N TRP A 232 -9.05 10.55 20.15
CA TRP A 232 -8.69 10.94 18.78
C TRP A 232 -9.50 10.19 17.73
N ASP A 233 -9.79 8.90 17.93
CA ASP A 233 -10.65 8.14 17.02
C ASP A 233 -12.13 8.59 17.08
N GLN A 234 -12.59 9.11 18.23
CA GLN A 234 -13.90 9.76 18.33
C GLN A 234 -13.90 11.10 17.60
N GLU A 235 -12.84 11.90 17.72
CA GLU A 235 -12.76 13.23 17.12
C GLU A 235 -12.50 13.19 15.61
N TRP A 236 -11.63 12.28 15.15
CA TRP A 236 -11.16 12.23 13.75
C TRP A 236 -11.59 10.97 13.00
N GLY A 237 -12.18 9.99 13.68
CA GLY A 237 -12.39 8.67 13.10
C GLY A 237 -11.15 7.78 13.16
N ARG A 238 -11.32 6.49 12.86
CA ARG A 238 -10.20 5.55 12.83
C ARG A 238 -9.38 5.79 11.56
N ILE A 239 -8.06 5.83 11.70
CA ILE A 239 -7.11 6.14 10.62
C ILE A 239 -7.37 5.32 9.35
N GLU A 240 -7.67 4.03 9.48
CA GLU A 240 -7.78 3.11 8.34
C GLU A 240 -9.19 2.98 7.77
N ARG A 241 -10.18 3.58 8.45
CA ARG A 241 -11.59 3.55 8.06
C ARG A 241 -12.08 4.97 7.79
N GLU A 242 -12.71 5.62 8.76
CA GLU A 242 -13.30 6.93 8.53
C GLU A 242 -12.25 8.00 8.16
N GLY A 243 -11.00 7.83 8.59
CA GLY A 243 -9.86 8.66 8.19
C GLY A 243 -9.24 8.30 6.85
N ASN A 244 -9.54 7.13 6.30
CA ASN A 244 -9.12 6.74 4.96
C ASN A 244 -10.06 7.38 3.93
N LEU A 245 -9.47 8.13 3.00
CA LEU A 245 -10.16 8.83 1.92
C LEU A 245 -10.95 7.88 1.00
N TRP A 246 -10.52 6.63 0.87
CA TRP A 246 -11.11 5.64 -0.02
C TRP A 246 -12.04 4.65 0.71
N TRP A 247 -12.18 4.78 2.03
CA TRP A 247 -13.12 3.97 2.78
C TRP A 247 -14.56 4.36 2.43
N LEU A 248 -15.35 3.40 1.99
CA LEU A 248 -16.75 3.62 1.65
C LEU A 248 -17.64 3.46 2.89
N GLU A 249 -18.44 2.41 2.92
CA GLU A 249 -19.37 2.16 4.03
C GLU A 249 -18.90 1.00 4.89
N ASN A 250 -18.60 -0.12 4.23
CA ASN A 250 -18.30 -1.38 4.89
C ASN A 250 -17.30 -2.23 4.08
N ALA A 251 -16.80 -3.28 4.73
CA ALA A 251 -15.79 -4.16 4.17
C ALA A 251 -16.21 -4.85 2.87
N ARG A 252 -17.50 -5.17 2.72
CA ARG A 252 -18.03 -5.84 1.53
C ARG A 252 -18.07 -4.90 0.33
N THR A 253 -18.57 -3.68 0.52
CA THR A 253 -18.56 -2.67 -0.55
C THR A 253 -17.14 -2.42 -1.05
N ASN A 254 -16.17 -2.34 -0.12
CA ASN A 254 -14.74 -2.19 -0.45
C ASN A 254 -14.18 -3.40 -1.21
N TRP A 255 -14.54 -4.62 -0.80
CA TRP A 255 -14.15 -5.86 -1.46
C TRP A 255 -14.68 -5.93 -2.90
N GLU A 256 -15.95 -5.59 -3.11
CA GLU A 256 -16.61 -5.65 -4.42
C GLU A 256 -16.01 -4.65 -5.43
N GLN A 257 -15.42 -3.53 -4.98
CA GLN A 257 -14.70 -2.59 -5.86
C GLN A 257 -13.53 -3.25 -6.63
N VAL A 258 -12.94 -4.32 -6.07
CA VAL A 258 -11.82 -5.04 -6.69
C VAL A 258 -12.28 -6.38 -7.24
N MET A 259 -13.00 -7.18 -6.44
CA MET A 259 -13.31 -8.57 -6.79
C MET A 259 -14.55 -8.71 -7.68
N GLY A 260 -15.39 -7.68 -7.76
CA GLY A 260 -16.67 -7.69 -8.46
C GLY A 260 -17.83 -8.16 -7.58
N HIS A 261 -19.05 -8.06 -8.10
CA HIS A 261 -20.28 -8.37 -7.36
C HIS A 261 -20.61 -9.87 -7.33
N ARG A 262 -20.05 -10.65 -8.27
CA ARG A 262 -20.34 -12.07 -8.43
C ARG A 262 -19.35 -12.90 -7.60
N VAL A 263 -19.87 -13.70 -6.67
CA VAL A 263 -19.05 -14.46 -5.70
C VAL A 263 -18.08 -15.43 -6.37
N TYR A 264 -18.44 -16.07 -7.49
CA TYR A 264 -17.51 -16.98 -8.16
C TYR A 264 -16.27 -16.27 -8.70
N GLU A 265 -16.38 -14.98 -9.04
CA GLU A 265 -15.24 -14.19 -9.49
C GLU A 265 -14.29 -13.82 -8.34
N TRP A 266 -14.70 -14.03 -7.09
CA TRP A 266 -13.85 -13.79 -5.93
C TRP A 266 -12.76 -14.84 -5.77
N PHE A 267 -12.95 -16.00 -6.39
CA PHE A 267 -12.02 -17.11 -6.33
C PHE A 267 -11.49 -17.49 -7.71
N LEU A 268 -12.21 -17.15 -8.79
CA LEU A 268 -11.76 -17.44 -10.15
C LEU A 268 -11.06 -16.22 -10.77
N PRO A 269 -9.94 -16.40 -11.50
CA PRO A 269 -9.23 -15.32 -12.17
C PRO A 269 -9.95 -14.92 -13.48
N VAL A 270 -11.21 -14.51 -13.36
CA VAL A 270 -12.07 -14.13 -14.49
C VAL A 270 -12.75 -12.78 -14.22
N GLY A 271 -13.16 -12.13 -15.31
CA GLY A 271 -13.80 -10.82 -15.26
C GLY A 271 -12.82 -9.67 -15.04
N LYS A 272 -13.36 -8.45 -15.02
CA LYS A 272 -12.62 -7.22 -14.73
C LYS A 272 -13.14 -6.64 -13.42
N SER A 273 -12.29 -5.90 -12.70
CA SER A 273 -12.74 -5.12 -11.56
C SER A 273 -13.77 -4.07 -12.03
N PRO A 274 -14.81 -3.74 -11.22
CA PRO A 274 -15.80 -2.73 -11.59
C PRO A 274 -15.22 -1.33 -11.82
N ASN A 275 -14.08 -1.04 -11.19
CA ASN A 275 -13.40 0.24 -11.31
C ASN A 275 -12.54 0.31 -12.59
N ASP A 276 -12.59 1.45 -13.29
CA ASP A 276 -11.87 1.71 -14.54
C ASP A 276 -10.38 2.11 -14.35
N GLY A 277 -9.96 2.33 -13.12
CA GLY A 277 -8.62 2.78 -12.75
C GLY A 277 -8.47 4.30 -12.63
N MET A 278 -9.49 5.06 -13.06
CA MET A 278 -9.40 6.51 -13.26
C MET A 278 -10.14 7.27 -12.17
N ASN A 279 -11.33 6.81 -11.82
CA ASN A 279 -12.22 7.47 -10.86
C ASN A 279 -12.58 6.54 -9.71
N TYR A 280 -12.59 7.09 -8.49
CA TYR A 280 -12.93 6.33 -7.29
C TYR A 280 -13.96 7.09 -6.47
N PRO A 281 -14.95 6.41 -5.89
CA PRO A 281 -15.80 7.03 -4.88
C PRO A 281 -14.94 7.46 -3.68
N VAL A 282 -15.16 8.70 -3.25
CA VAL A 282 -14.42 9.34 -2.16
C VAL A 282 -15.28 9.29 -0.89
N ASN A 283 -14.63 9.09 0.26
CA ASN A 283 -15.26 9.18 1.57
C ASN A 283 -15.75 10.63 1.81
N PRO A 284 -17.07 10.85 2.00
CA PRO A 284 -17.64 12.20 2.17
C PRO A 284 -17.26 12.87 3.51
N ARG A 285 -16.52 12.18 4.38
CA ARG A 285 -15.96 12.73 5.63
C ARG A 285 -14.73 13.61 5.40
N HIS A 286 -14.19 13.63 4.20
CA HIS A 286 -13.07 14.48 3.81
C HIS A 286 -13.56 15.75 3.10
N ASP A 287 -12.69 16.75 2.99
CA ASP A 287 -12.99 17.94 2.21
C ASP A 287 -12.94 17.68 0.69
N PRO A 288 -13.42 18.62 -0.15
CA PRO A 288 -13.32 18.50 -1.61
C PRO A 288 -11.89 18.30 -2.15
N ASP A 289 -10.88 18.74 -1.38
CA ASP A 289 -9.46 18.58 -1.71
C ASP A 289 -8.87 17.25 -1.17
N GLY A 290 -9.66 16.44 -0.45
CA GLY A 290 -9.26 15.18 0.17
C GLY A 290 -8.57 15.29 1.53
N ARG A 291 -8.61 16.47 2.17
CA ARG A 291 -8.07 16.67 3.53
C ARG A 291 -8.99 16.08 4.58
N TRP A 292 -8.37 15.62 5.65
CA TRP A 292 -9.06 14.99 6.76
C TRP A 292 -9.75 16.05 7.64
N ARG A 293 -11.05 15.88 7.89
CA ARG A 293 -11.85 16.73 8.77
C ARG A 293 -12.22 16.05 10.10
N PRO A 294 -12.39 16.82 11.18
CA PRO A 294 -12.93 16.29 12.44
C PRO A 294 -14.41 15.94 12.28
N ARG A 295 -14.90 15.04 13.15
CA ARG A 295 -16.29 14.51 13.16
C ARG A 295 -17.34 15.59 13.23
N SER A 296 -17.07 16.71 13.90
CA SER A 296 -17.97 17.86 13.96
C SER A 296 -18.26 18.50 12.60
N GLN A 297 -17.42 18.26 11.59
CA GLN A 297 -17.55 18.76 10.23
C GLN A 297 -17.96 17.67 9.23
N TRP A 298 -18.26 16.45 9.70
CA TRP A 298 -18.78 15.40 8.83
C TRP A 298 -20.25 15.67 8.48
N PRO A 299 -20.74 15.12 7.36
CA PRO A 299 -22.17 15.11 7.07
C PRO A 299 -22.96 14.54 8.25
N VAL A 300 -24.11 15.13 8.58
CA VAL A 300 -24.87 14.85 9.81
C VAL A 300 -25.24 13.37 9.92
N GLU A 301 -25.54 12.74 8.80
CA GLU A 301 -25.87 11.32 8.67
C GLU A 301 -24.69 10.37 8.93
N LEU A 302 -23.46 10.88 8.99
CA LEU A 302 -22.23 10.10 9.21
C LEU A 302 -21.51 10.44 10.52
N GLN A 303 -22.02 11.40 11.30
CA GLN A 303 -21.50 11.80 12.62
C GLN A 303 -21.72 10.70 13.67
#